data_AF-A0A662PEK5-F1
#
_entry.id   AF-A0A662PEK5-F1
#
_cell.length_a   1.000
_cell.length_b   1.000
_cell.length_c   1.000
_cell.angle_alpha   90.00
_cell.angle_beta   90.00
_cell.angle_gamma   90.00
#
_symmetry.space_group_name_H-M   'P 1'
#
loop_
_entity.id
_entity.type
_entity.pdbx_description
1 polymer ?
#
loop_
_entity_poly.entity_id
_entity_poly.type
_entity_poly.pdbx_seq_one_letter_code
_entity_poly.pdbx_strand_id
1 'polypeptide(L)'
;MDLKKIQEKIDRFDKERGWEKFPPSLVLSHLLEELGEISRYIQFEEGYKKEGIGHEYNVKDLKREFAQVFALLTQLALHYEIDLEDAVLEELEIMEKRFSKEGWRKHMEKYESHYKISDVVTSFLSFDNKILILKRSEKVSTYKGKWAGISGYIEDETPLEAAQREIFEELGLKKEDITLCGRGSILKIKDENLKTIFYVHPFLFELKSKKDLKLNFEHTQYRWVDREELKKIETVPELKEALESCMK
;
A
#
# COMPACT_ATOMS: atom_id res chain seq x y z
N MET A 1 -9.80 -12.04 0.98
CA MET A 1 -9.52 -12.20 -0.46
C MET A 1 -9.54 -13.69 -0.71
N ASP A 2 -10.37 -14.15 -1.63
CA ASP A 2 -10.67 -15.57 -1.81
C ASP A 2 -9.83 -16.06 -3.00
N LEU A 3 -8.72 -16.74 -2.71
CA LEU A 3 -7.77 -17.20 -3.73
C LEU A 3 -8.45 -18.21 -4.65
N LYS A 4 -9.34 -19.02 -4.10
CA LYS A 4 -10.15 -19.99 -4.84
C LYS A 4 -10.96 -19.32 -5.94
N LYS A 5 -11.66 -18.21 -5.63
CA LYS A 5 -12.40 -17.41 -6.64
C LYS A 5 -11.51 -16.87 -7.76
N ILE A 6 -10.29 -16.45 -7.44
CA ILE A 6 -9.35 -15.94 -8.46
C ILE A 6 -8.86 -17.10 -9.33
N GLN A 7 -8.51 -18.23 -8.72
CA GLN A 7 -8.08 -19.45 -9.40
C GLN A 7 -9.17 -19.96 -10.37
N GLU A 8 -10.44 -20.02 -9.94
CA GLU A 8 -11.58 -20.37 -10.79
C GLU A 8 -11.78 -19.40 -11.97
N LYS A 9 -11.50 -18.11 -11.77
CA LYS A 9 -11.60 -17.10 -12.83
C LYS A 9 -10.50 -17.29 -13.87
N ILE A 10 -9.28 -17.61 -13.44
CA ILE A 10 -8.14 -17.89 -14.33
C ILE A 10 -8.39 -19.20 -15.11
N ASP A 11 -8.83 -20.26 -14.43
CA ASP A 11 -9.16 -21.55 -15.06
C ASP A 11 -10.17 -21.39 -16.21
N ARG A 12 -11.24 -20.62 -15.98
CA ARG A 12 -12.23 -20.31 -17.01
C ARG A 12 -11.62 -19.51 -18.16
N PHE A 13 -10.83 -18.49 -17.85
CA PHE A 13 -10.18 -17.63 -18.84
C PHE A 13 -9.24 -18.43 -19.77
N ASP A 14 -8.49 -19.37 -19.19
CA ASP A 14 -7.56 -20.24 -19.91
C ASP A 14 -8.32 -21.24 -20.78
N LYS A 15 -9.33 -21.91 -20.23
CA LYS A 15 -10.20 -22.87 -20.95
C LYS A 15 -10.93 -22.26 -22.13
N GLU A 16 -11.44 -21.04 -21.99
CA GLU A 16 -12.07 -20.30 -23.08
C GLU A 16 -11.12 -20.05 -24.27
N ARG A 17 -9.81 -20.10 -24.04
CA ARG A 17 -8.76 -19.85 -25.04
C ARG A 17 -8.02 -21.12 -25.46
N GLY A 18 -8.31 -22.26 -24.84
CA GLY A 18 -7.59 -23.51 -25.08
C GLY A 18 -6.16 -23.51 -24.51
N TRP A 19 -5.86 -22.61 -23.57
CA TRP A 19 -4.52 -22.43 -22.99
C TRP A 19 -4.15 -23.50 -21.97
N GLU A 20 -5.13 -24.27 -21.48
CA GLU A 20 -4.92 -25.47 -20.67
C GLU A 20 -4.11 -26.54 -21.40
N LYS A 21 -4.02 -26.45 -22.74
CA LYS A 21 -3.27 -27.38 -23.59
C LYS A 21 -1.79 -27.06 -23.67
N PHE A 22 -1.35 -25.89 -23.19
CA PHE A 22 0.07 -25.56 -23.20
C PHE A 22 0.84 -26.51 -22.26
N PRO A 23 1.96 -27.10 -22.71
CA PRO A 23 2.81 -27.90 -21.84
C PRO A 23 3.29 -27.10 -20.62
N PRO A 24 3.36 -27.72 -19.42
CA PRO A 24 3.83 -27.03 -18.20
C PRO A 24 5.20 -26.42 -18.33
N SER A 25 6.08 -27.02 -19.14
CA SER A 25 7.42 -26.49 -19.40
C SER A 25 7.39 -25.12 -20.08
N LEU A 26 6.43 -24.88 -20.98
CA LEU A 26 6.28 -23.58 -21.64
C LEU A 26 5.70 -22.54 -20.68
N VAL A 27 4.70 -22.92 -19.89
CA VAL A 27 4.11 -22.03 -18.87
C VAL A 27 5.16 -21.66 -17.81
N LEU A 28 5.99 -22.62 -17.38
CA LEU A 28 7.10 -22.38 -16.46
C LEU A 28 8.19 -21.48 -17.07
N SER A 29 8.54 -21.69 -18.35
CA SER A 29 9.50 -20.82 -19.05
C SER A 29 9.00 -19.38 -19.07
N HIS A 30 7.71 -19.18 -19.39
CA HIS A 30 7.10 -17.84 -19.40
C HIS A 30 7.05 -17.24 -17.99
N LEU A 31 6.72 -18.02 -16.96
CA LEU A 31 6.76 -17.57 -15.57
C LEU A 31 8.15 -17.04 -15.17
N LEU A 32 9.23 -17.73 -15.59
CA LEU A 32 10.60 -17.30 -15.33
C LEU A 32 10.95 -15.99 -16.05
N GLU A 33 10.44 -15.78 -17.26
CA GLU A 33 10.61 -14.53 -18.00
C GLU A 33 9.95 -13.36 -17.26
N GLU A 34 8.69 -13.50 -16.83
CA GLU A 34 7.98 -12.44 -16.10
C GLU A 34 8.58 -12.19 -14.69
N LEU A 35 9.07 -13.23 -14.02
CA LEU A 35 9.87 -13.07 -12.79
C LEU A 35 11.17 -12.29 -13.05
N GLY A 36 11.78 -12.47 -14.21
CA GLY A 36 12.95 -11.72 -14.66
C GLY A 36 12.68 -10.22 -14.82
N GLU A 37 11.46 -9.84 -15.20
CA GLU A 37 11.03 -8.43 -15.30
C GLU A 37 10.88 -7.80 -13.91
N ILE A 38 10.28 -8.50 -12.95
CA ILE A 38 10.24 -8.06 -11.53
C ILE A 38 11.67 -7.91 -10.98
N SER A 39 12.53 -8.90 -11.23
CA SER A 39 13.94 -8.85 -10.79
C SER A 39 14.68 -7.65 -11.39
N ARG A 40 14.42 -7.32 -12.67
CA ARG A 40 15.01 -6.16 -13.32
C ARG A 40 14.57 -4.86 -12.64
N TYR A 41 13.28 -4.73 -12.31
CA TYR A 41 12.77 -3.57 -11.57
C TYR A 41 13.53 -3.39 -10.24
N ILE A 42 13.63 -4.45 -9.43
CA ILE A 42 14.32 -4.41 -8.13
C ILE A 42 15.78 -3.99 -8.28
N GLN A 43 16.48 -4.53 -9.28
CA GLN A 43 17.89 -4.17 -9.53
C GLN A 43 18.09 -2.68 -9.87
N PHE A 44 17.12 -2.04 -10.54
CA PHE A 44 17.16 -0.59 -10.77
C PHE A 44 16.81 0.20 -9.50
N GLU A 45 15.80 -0.24 -8.74
CA GLU A 45 15.42 0.39 -7.46
C GLU A 45 16.60 0.39 -6.47
N GLU A 46 17.31 -0.73 -6.37
CA GLU A 46 18.46 -0.88 -5.47
C GLU A 46 19.77 -0.28 -6.04
N GLY A 47 19.72 0.26 -7.26
CA GLY A 47 20.85 0.93 -7.89
C GLY A 47 21.96 0.00 -8.39
N TYR A 48 21.72 -1.31 -8.44
CA TYR A 48 22.61 -2.28 -9.12
C TYR A 48 22.64 -2.01 -10.63
N LYS A 49 21.47 -1.75 -11.23
CA LYS A 49 21.33 -1.23 -12.60
C LYS A 49 21.07 0.26 -12.57
N LYS A 50 21.61 0.99 -13.56
CA LYS A 50 21.48 2.45 -13.66
C LYS A 50 21.34 2.86 -15.13
N GLU A 51 20.36 3.73 -15.40
CA GLU A 51 20.17 4.33 -16.71
C GLU A 51 21.42 5.13 -17.13
N GLY A 52 21.70 5.13 -18.44
CA GLY A 52 22.82 5.89 -19.02
C GLY A 52 24.20 5.26 -18.79
N ILE A 53 24.33 4.21 -17.99
CA ILE A 53 25.57 3.42 -17.84
C ILE A 53 25.35 1.95 -18.22
N GLY A 54 24.96 1.72 -19.48
CA GLY A 54 24.87 0.38 -20.07
C GLY A 54 23.59 -0.38 -19.76
N HIS A 55 22.64 0.22 -19.05
CA HIS A 55 21.33 -0.37 -18.81
C HIS A 55 20.23 0.57 -19.30
N GLU A 56 19.28 0.01 -20.04
CA GLU A 56 18.04 0.70 -20.40
C GLU A 56 16.94 0.25 -19.44
N TYR A 57 16.20 1.22 -18.92
CA TYR A 57 15.05 0.96 -18.07
C TYR A 57 13.78 1.30 -18.87
N ASN A 58 13.08 0.27 -19.31
CA ASN A 58 11.72 0.43 -19.80
C ASN A 58 10.79 0.06 -18.65
N VAL A 59 10.11 1.07 -18.09
CA VAL A 59 9.17 0.88 -17.00
C VAL A 59 7.98 0.07 -17.52
N LYS A 60 8.03 -1.24 -17.34
CA LYS A 60 6.80 -2.01 -17.30
C LYS A 60 6.11 -1.73 -15.96
N ASP A 61 4.78 -1.66 -15.98
CA ASP A 61 3.97 -1.47 -14.78
C ASP A 61 4.20 -2.67 -13.84
N LEU A 62 4.93 -2.46 -12.74
CA LEU A 62 5.26 -3.52 -11.77
C LEU A 62 4.01 -4.28 -11.31
N LYS A 63 2.88 -3.59 -11.18
CA LYS A 63 1.59 -4.21 -10.85
C LYS A 63 1.18 -5.27 -11.89
N ARG A 64 1.42 -5.00 -13.17
CA ARG A 64 1.13 -5.95 -14.26
C ARG A 64 2.06 -7.16 -14.22
N GLU A 65 3.35 -6.96 -13.98
CA GLU A 65 4.30 -8.08 -13.90
C GLU A 65 3.95 -9.03 -12.74
N PHE A 66 3.62 -8.49 -11.55
CA PHE A 66 3.14 -9.32 -10.44
C PHE A 66 1.83 -10.07 -10.77
N ALA A 67 0.91 -9.43 -11.49
CA ALA A 67 -0.33 -10.07 -11.92
C ALA A 67 -0.08 -11.20 -12.95
N GLN A 68 0.85 -11.01 -13.88
CA GLN A 68 1.24 -12.02 -14.88
C GLN A 68 1.92 -13.21 -14.22
N VAL A 69 2.88 -12.96 -13.31
CA VAL A 69 3.55 -14.01 -12.52
C VAL A 69 2.51 -14.82 -11.75
N PHE A 70 1.57 -14.16 -11.07
CA PHE A 70 0.52 -14.86 -10.33
C PHE A 70 -0.39 -15.69 -11.25
N ALA A 71 -0.78 -15.15 -12.42
CA ALA A 71 -1.63 -15.86 -13.37
C ALA A 71 -0.94 -17.13 -13.92
N LEU A 72 0.33 -17.04 -14.32
CA LEU A 72 1.11 -18.16 -14.84
C LEU A 72 1.38 -19.22 -13.76
N LEU A 73 1.67 -18.80 -12.53
CA LEU A 73 1.76 -19.71 -11.38
C LEU A 73 0.43 -20.44 -11.14
N THR A 74 -0.69 -19.72 -11.25
CA THR A 74 -2.03 -20.30 -11.08
C THR A 74 -2.35 -21.29 -12.20
N GLN A 75 -1.99 -20.98 -13.44
CA GLN A 75 -2.13 -21.92 -14.57
C GLN A 75 -1.33 -23.21 -14.35
N LEU A 76 -0.10 -23.12 -13.82
CA LEU A 76 0.69 -24.29 -13.43
C LEU A 76 0.00 -25.08 -12.31
N ALA A 77 -0.48 -24.42 -11.27
CA ALA A 77 -1.20 -25.08 -10.17
C ALA A 77 -2.44 -25.83 -10.69
N LEU A 78 -3.22 -25.21 -11.56
CA LEU A 78 -4.38 -25.82 -12.22
C LEU A 78 -4.00 -27.05 -13.04
N HIS A 79 -2.88 -27.01 -13.79
CA HIS A 79 -2.40 -28.17 -14.54
C HIS A 79 -2.10 -29.38 -13.65
N TYR A 80 -1.58 -29.14 -12.44
CA TYR A 80 -1.26 -30.19 -11.46
C TYR A 80 -2.39 -30.44 -10.46
N GLU A 81 -3.59 -29.89 -10.70
CA GLU A 81 -4.77 -30.05 -9.84
C GLU A 81 -4.53 -29.59 -8.38
N ILE A 82 -3.73 -28.55 -8.19
CA ILE A 82 -3.40 -27.98 -6.88
C ILE A 82 -4.40 -26.86 -6.53
N ASP A 83 -5.12 -27.03 -5.41
CA ASP A 83 -5.87 -25.94 -4.77
C ASP A 83 -4.88 -25.01 -4.06
N LEU A 84 -4.72 -23.78 -4.58
CA LEU A 84 -3.74 -22.83 -4.06
C LEU A 84 -4.13 -22.27 -2.69
N GLU A 85 -5.42 -22.17 -2.40
CA GLU A 85 -5.89 -21.64 -1.12
C GLU A 85 -5.57 -22.65 -0.01
N ASP A 86 -5.96 -23.91 -0.21
CA ASP A 86 -5.68 -24.98 0.74
C ASP A 86 -4.17 -25.17 0.93
N ALA A 87 -3.38 -25.21 -0.15
CA ALA A 87 -1.93 -25.39 -0.09
C ALA A 87 -1.22 -24.25 0.69
N VAL A 88 -1.65 -23.00 0.51
CA VAL A 88 -1.07 -21.85 1.25
C VAL A 88 -1.47 -21.90 2.72
N LEU A 89 -2.72 -22.22 3.04
CA LEU A 89 -3.18 -22.31 4.43
C LEU A 89 -2.45 -23.42 5.19
N GLU A 90 -2.29 -24.59 4.57
CA GLU A 90 -1.52 -25.71 5.15
C GLU A 90 -0.05 -25.33 5.41
N GLU A 91 0.62 -24.69 4.44
CA GLU A 91 2.01 -24.27 4.63
C GLU A 91 2.14 -23.21 5.73
N LEU A 92 1.18 -22.27 5.84
CA LEU A 92 1.18 -21.28 6.93
C LEU A 92 1.10 -21.95 8.31
N GLU A 93 0.25 -22.95 8.50
CA GLU A 93 0.20 -23.71 9.75
C GLU A 93 1.53 -24.42 10.05
N ILE A 94 2.19 -24.95 9.03
CA ILE A 94 3.50 -25.60 9.16
C ILE A 94 4.56 -24.55 9.55
N MET A 95 4.57 -23.40 8.88
CA MET A 95 5.49 -22.30 9.14
C MET A 95 5.32 -21.75 10.56
N GLU A 96 4.08 -21.57 11.05
CA GLU A 96 3.81 -21.11 12.41
C GLU A 96 4.39 -22.05 13.48
N LYS A 97 4.30 -23.37 13.25
CA LYS A 97 4.87 -24.38 14.15
C LYS A 97 6.40 -24.41 14.09
N ARG A 98 6.98 -24.24 12.91
CA ARG A 98 8.45 -24.30 12.69
C ARG A 98 9.17 -23.03 13.10
N PHE A 99 8.52 -21.87 12.98
CA PHE A 99 9.13 -20.57 13.12
C PHE A 99 8.41 -19.77 14.22
N SER A 100 8.88 -19.91 15.46
CA SER A 100 8.23 -19.27 16.61
C SER A 100 8.20 -17.74 16.48
N LYS A 101 7.01 -17.16 16.69
CA LYS A 101 6.77 -15.71 16.61
C LYS A 101 7.76 -14.92 17.49
N GLU A 102 7.92 -15.31 18.75
CA GLU A 102 8.81 -14.62 19.69
C GLU A 102 10.30 -14.79 19.33
N GLY A 103 10.68 -16.00 18.90
CA GLY A 103 12.07 -16.29 18.50
C GLY A 103 12.50 -15.46 17.30
N TRP A 104 11.65 -15.41 16.27
CA TRP A 104 11.92 -14.58 15.09
C TRP A 104 11.81 -13.09 15.36
N ARG A 105 10.83 -12.62 16.16
CA ARG A 105 10.78 -11.18 16.54
C ARG A 105 12.06 -10.75 17.23
N LYS A 106 12.53 -11.52 18.22
CA LYS A 106 13.79 -11.23 18.94
C LYS A 106 15.02 -11.32 18.04
N HIS A 107 15.03 -12.23 17.06
CA HIS A 107 16.10 -12.30 16.07
C HIS A 107 16.11 -11.04 15.18
N MET A 108 14.94 -10.65 14.68
CA MET A 108 14.79 -9.47 13.82
C MET A 108 15.08 -8.16 14.55
N GLU A 109 14.84 -8.05 15.86
CA GLU A 109 15.26 -6.91 16.68
C GLU A 109 16.78 -6.69 16.66
N LYS A 110 17.57 -7.75 16.50
CA LYS A 110 19.03 -7.68 16.35
C LYS A 110 19.46 -7.42 14.91
N TYR A 111 18.56 -7.60 13.95
CA TYR A 111 18.81 -7.32 12.55
C TYR A 111 18.63 -5.81 12.35
N GLU A 112 19.73 -5.06 12.46
CA GLU A 112 19.73 -3.63 12.20
C GLU A 112 19.50 -3.37 10.71
N SER A 113 18.23 -3.23 10.34
CA SER A 113 17.88 -2.33 9.24
C SER A 113 18.31 -0.92 9.62
N HIS A 114 19.02 -0.21 8.74
CA HIS A 114 19.32 1.22 8.94
C HIS A 114 18.06 2.10 9.04
N TYR A 115 16.87 1.53 8.80
CA TYR A 115 15.59 2.21 8.87
C TYR A 115 14.57 1.44 9.70
N LYS A 116 13.87 2.13 10.60
CA LYS A 116 12.60 1.65 11.14
C LYS A 116 11.58 1.56 9.99
N ILE A 117 10.81 0.49 9.92
CA ILE A 117 9.67 0.39 9.00
C ILE A 117 8.40 0.73 9.77
N SER A 118 7.54 1.59 9.22
CA SER A 118 6.26 1.95 9.84
C SER A 118 5.16 2.02 8.79
N ASP A 119 4.06 1.32 9.06
CA ASP A 119 2.82 1.42 8.31
C ASP A 119 1.97 2.55 8.90
N VAL A 120 1.53 3.47 8.04
CA VAL A 120 0.75 4.64 8.44
C VAL A 120 -0.41 4.87 7.49
N VAL A 121 -1.50 5.41 8.00
CA VAL A 121 -2.61 5.90 7.17
C VAL A 121 -2.46 7.38 6.90
N THR A 122 -2.98 7.84 5.76
CA THR A 122 -3.22 9.27 5.53
C THR A 122 -4.57 9.43 4.85
N SER A 123 -5.52 10.02 5.57
CA SER A 123 -6.88 10.23 5.11
C SER A 123 -7.08 11.68 4.69
N PHE A 124 -7.78 11.84 3.58
CA PHE A 124 -8.26 13.11 3.06
C PHE A 124 -9.77 13.19 3.26
N LEU A 125 -10.25 14.29 3.84
CA LEU A 125 -11.68 14.59 3.87
C LEU A 125 -11.99 15.62 2.80
N SER A 126 -12.98 15.31 1.95
CA SER A 126 -13.52 16.21 0.95
C SER A 126 -14.90 16.74 1.35
N PHE A 127 -15.13 18.02 1.10
CA PHE A 127 -16.43 18.67 1.25
C PHE A 127 -16.49 19.84 0.27
N ASP A 128 -17.53 19.89 -0.58
CA ASP A 128 -17.73 20.96 -1.56
C ASP A 128 -16.49 21.22 -2.45
N ASN A 129 -15.94 20.14 -3.03
CA ASN A 129 -14.72 20.13 -3.85
C ASN A 129 -13.44 20.68 -3.17
N LYS A 130 -13.45 20.88 -1.85
CA LYS A 130 -12.28 21.23 -1.06
C LYS A 130 -11.79 20.05 -0.24
N ILE A 131 -10.50 20.03 0.02
CA ILE A 131 -9.82 19.04 0.84
C ILE A 131 -9.43 19.66 2.18
N LEU A 132 -9.73 18.95 3.27
CA LEU A 132 -9.27 19.32 4.60
C LEU A 132 -7.78 19.00 4.74
N ILE A 133 -7.01 19.99 5.19
CA ILE A 133 -5.63 19.82 5.64
C ILE A 133 -5.50 20.34 7.08
N LEU A 134 -4.60 19.70 7.83
CA LEU A 134 -4.35 19.98 9.24
C LEU A 134 -2.90 20.43 9.44
N LYS A 135 -2.67 21.45 10.27
CA LYS A 135 -1.33 21.92 10.62
C LYS A 135 -0.84 21.20 11.86
N ARG A 136 0.19 20.37 11.70
CA ARG A 136 0.81 19.57 12.77
C ARG A 136 1.38 20.48 13.86
N SER A 137 1.14 20.14 15.13
CA SER A 137 1.57 20.90 16.30
C SER A 137 3.04 20.67 16.63
N GLU A 138 3.55 21.39 17.62
CA GLU A 138 4.93 21.15 18.13
C GLU A 138 5.04 19.91 19.04
N LYS A 139 3.89 19.33 19.42
CA LYS A 139 3.80 18.21 20.36
C LYS A 139 3.93 16.84 19.70
N VAL A 140 3.75 16.75 18.38
CA VAL A 140 3.92 15.50 17.64
C VAL A 140 5.40 15.16 17.44
N SER A 141 5.71 13.90 17.17
CA SER A 141 7.09 13.43 17.02
C SER A 141 7.74 13.79 15.68
N THR A 142 6.94 13.90 14.61
CA THR A 142 7.43 14.08 13.22
C THR A 142 6.75 15.24 12.50
N TYR A 143 7.47 15.88 11.58
CA TYR A 143 6.96 16.92 10.67
C TYR A 143 6.22 18.09 11.34
N LYS A 144 6.74 18.59 12.47
CA LYS A 144 6.18 19.71 13.22
C LYS A 144 5.97 20.95 12.33
N GLY A 145 4.85 21.63 12.50
CA GLY A 145 4.51 22.86 11.77
C GLY A 145 4.08 22.68 10.31
N LYS A 146 4.23 21.48 9.73
CA LYS A 146 3.84 21.18 8.34
C LYS A 146 2.34 20.87 8.22
N TRP A 147 1.78 21.06 7.03
CA TRP A 147 0.41 20.66 6.71
C TRP A 147 0.35 19.18 6.28
N ALA A 148 -0.66 18.46 6.76
CA ALA A 148 -0.87 17.04 6.52
C ALA A 148 -2.35 16.72 6.29
N GLY A 149 -2.62 15.48 5.86
CA GLY A 149 -3.94 14.86 6.04
C GLY A 149 -4.12 14.38 7.48
N ILE A 150 -5.19 13.63 7.72
CA ILE A 150 -5.42 12.92 8.98
C ILE A 150 -4.54 11.68 8.98
N SER A 151 -3.60 11.55 9.90
CA SER A 151 -2.52 10.56 9.76
C SER A 151 -2.15 9.90 11.07
N GLY A 152 -2.02 8.58 11.06
CA GLY A 152 -1.56 7.83 12.23
C GLY A 152 -1.00 6.47 11.88
N TYR A 153 -0.47 5.79 12.89
CA TYR A 153 0.15 4.48 12.73
C TYR A 153 -0.90 3.37 12.65
N ILE A 154 -0.61 2.35 11.85
CA ILE A 154 -1.41 1.13 11.80
C ILE A 154 -0.90 0.20 12.91
N GLU A 155 -1.81 -0.24 13.77
CA GLU A 155 -1.53 -1.20 14.85
C GLU A 155 -1.98 -2.61 14.42
N ASP A 156 -2.65 -3.36 15.29
CA ASP A 156 -3.14 -4.73 15.01
C ASP A 156 -4.49 -4.74 14.24
N GLU A 157 -4.78 -3.71 13.44
CA GLU A 157 -6.05 -3.48 12.74
C GLU A 157 -5.86 -3.31 11.21
N THR A 158 -6.95 -3.31 10.44
CA THR A 158 -6.85 -3.05 9.00
C THR A 158 -6.53 -1.57 8.72
N PRO A 159 -5.86 -1.22 7.61
CA PRO A 159 -5.58 0.17 7.26
C PRO A 159 -6.84 1.05 7.20
N LEU A 160 -7.99 0.49 6.81
CA LEU A 160 -9.25 1.24 6.78
C LEU A 160 -9.79 1.52 8.18
N GLU A 161 -9.65 0.56 9.11
CA GLU A 161 -10.06 0.74 10.51
C GLU A 161 -9.19 1.79 11.19
N ALA A 162 -7.87 1.74 10.99
CA ALA A 162 -6.94 2.76 11.45
C ALA A 162 -7.32 4.15 10.91
N ALA A 163 -7.59 4.27 9.61
CA ALA A 163 -8.03 5.54 9.01
C ALA A 163 -9.31 6.11 9.67
N GLN A 164 -10.29 5.25 9.96
CA GLN A 164 -11.52 5.66 10.63
C GLN A 164 -11.31 6.03 12.10
N ARG A 165 -10.41 5.32 12.80
CA ARG A 165 -10.01 5.62 14.18
C ARG A 165 -9.33 6.97 14.26
N GLU A 166 -8.33 7.23 13.42
CA GLU A 166 -7.60 8.51 13.38
C GLU A 166 -8.54 9.70 13.06
N ILE A 167 -9.49 9.53 12.12
CA ILE A 167 -10.50 10.57 11.84
C ILE A 167 -11.36 10.87 13.07
N PHE A 168 -11.73 9.85 13.84
CA PHE A 168 -12.49 10.05 15.07
C PHE A 168 -11.65 10.72 16.16
N GLU A 169 -10.41 10.28 16.35
CA GLU A 169 -9.51 10.79 17.40
C GLU A 169 -9.05 12.22 17.13
N GLU A 170 -8.73 12.55 15.88
CA GLU A 170 -8.22 13.87 15.51
C GLU A 170 -9.30 14.92 15.31
N LEU A 171 -10.51 14.52 14.86
CA LEU A 171 -11.57 15.45 14.44
C LEU A 171 -12.92 15.25 15.13
N GLY A 172 -13.12 14.13 15.83
CA GLY A 172 -14.39 13.77 16.47
C GLY A 172 -15.47 13.25 15.51
N LEU A 173 -15.11 12.93 14.26
CA LEU A 173 -16.06 12.48 13.23
C LEU A 173 -16.29 10.97 13.30
N LYS A 174 -17.55 10.55 13.23
CA LYS A 174 -17.92 9.13 13.27
C LYS A 174 -18.01 8.54 11.87
N LYS A 175 -18.02 7.20 11.77
CA LYS A 175 -18.23 6.46 10.51
C LYS A 175 -19.51 6.89 9.77
N GLU A 176 -20.52 7.32 10.51
CA GLU A 176 -21.80 7.80 9.97
C GLU A 176 -21.66 9.12 9.20
N ASP A 177 -20.64 9.92 9.51
CA ASP A 177 -20.44 11.28 8.99
C ASP A 177 -19.67 11.30 7.67
N ILE A 178 -18.99 10.21 7.36
CA ILE A 178 -18.06 10.10 6.24
C ILE A 178 -18.46 8.94 5.31
N THR A 179 -18.11 9.08 4.04
CA THR A 179 -18.26 8.03 3.03
C THR A 179 -16.89 7.76 2.42
N LEU A 180 -16.47 6.50 2.31
CA LEU A 180 -15.23 6.16 1.61
C LEU A 180 -15.43 6.33 0.10
N CYS A 181 -14.62 7.18 -0.52
CA CYS A 181 -14.69 7.50 -1.96
C CYS A 181 -13.54 6.90 -2.75
N GLY A 182 -12.37 6.72 -2.13
CA GLY A 182 -11.18 6.23 -2.83
C GLY A 182 -10.16 5.60 -1.90
N ARG A 183 -9.42 4.62 -2.43
CA ARG A 183 -8.25 4.00 -1.80
C ARG A 183 -7.05 4.23 -2.71
N GLY A 184 -6.02 4.87 -2.18
CA GLY A 184 -4.79 5.16 -2.90
C GLY A 184 -3.89 3.94 -3.03
N SER A 185 -2.91 4.04 -3.93
CA SER A 185 -1.79 3.09 -3.95
C SER A 185 -0.85 3.40 -2.79
N ILE A 186 -0.28 2.37 -2.16
CA ILE A 186 0.65 2.56 -1.05
C ILE A 186 1.89 3.33 -1.53
N LEU A 187 2.28 4.38 -0.81
CA LEU A 187 3.50 5.15 -1.09
C LEU A 187 4.59 4.74 -0.10
N LYS A 188 5.80 4.53 -0.61
CA LYS A 188 6.99 4.22 0.19
C LYS A 188 7.82 5.50 0.34
N ILE A 189 7.69 6.16 1.47
CA ILE A 189 8.40 7.41 1.77
C ILE A 189 9.60 7.07 2.66
N LYS A 190 10.81 7.31 2.14
CA LYS A 190 12.05 7.13 2.90
C LYS A 190 12.48 8.46 3.52
N ASP A 191 12.47 8.54 4.86
CA ASP A 191 12.97 9.71 5.59
C ASP A 191 14.34 9.42 6.20
N GLU A 192 15.36 10.05 5.61
CA GLU A 192 16.76 9.91 6.03
C GLU A 192 17.04 10.48 7.42
N ASN A 193 16.34 11.55 7.80
CA ASN A 193 16.55 12.22 9.08
C ASN A 193 15.93 11.41 10.23
N LEU A 194 14.74 10.85 9.98
CA LEU A 194 14.05 10.00 10.95
C LEU A 194 14.55 8.56 10.94
N LYS A 195 15.44 8.19 10.00
CA LYS A 195 15.84 6.80 9.74
C LYS A 195 14.62 5.87 9.74
N THR A 196 13.59 6.28 9.01
CA THR A 196 12.31 5.56 8.93
C THR A 196 11.83 5.47 7.49
N ILE A 197 11.35 4.31 7.09
CA ILE A 197 10.58 4.09 5.85
C ILE A 197 9.11 4.00 6.24
N PHE A 198 8.31 4.92 5.71
CA PHE A 198 6.86 4.93 5.89
C PHE A 198 6.20 4.27 4.69
N TYR A 199 5.36 3.26 4.94
CA TYR A 199 4.39 2.77 3.98
C TYR A 199 3.06 3.48 4.25
N VAL A 200 2.77 4.49 3.44
CA VAL A 200 1.58 5.34 3.59
C VAL A 200 0.42 4.71 2.83
N HIS A 201 -0.67 4.41 3.54
CA HIS A 201 -1.94 3.90 3.04
C HIS A 201 -2.93 5.06 2.87
N PRO A 202 -3.16 5.57 1.65
CA PRO A 202 -3.96 6.77 1.44
C PRO A 202 -5.45 6.44 1.31
N PHE A 203 -6.30 7.26 1.91
CA PHE A 203 -7.76 7.14 1.80
C PHE A 203 -8.40 8.49 1.48
N LEU A 204 -9.41 8.50 0.61
CA LEU A 204 -10.25 9.66 0.38
C LEU A 204 -11.66 9.37 0.89
N PHE A 205 -12.14 10.23 1.79
CA PHE A 205 -13.51 10.24 2.25
C PHE A 205 -14.21 11.54 1.86
N GLU A 206 -15.53 11.47 1.75
CA GLU A 206 -16.43 12.62 1.61
C GLU A 206 -17.19 12.83 2.91
N LEU A 207 -17.24 14.07 3.37
CA LEU A 207 -18.04 14.48 4.53
C LEU A 207 -19.49 14.70 4.08
N LYS A 208 -20.45 13.99 4.67
CA LYS A 208 -21.85 14.01 4.24
C LYS A 208 -22.57 15.35 4.49
N SER A 209 -22.11 16.09 5.49
CA SER A 209 -22.69 17.38 5.86
C SER A 209 -21.65 18.23 6.56
N LYS A 210 -21.72 19.56 6.42
CA LYS A 210 -20.83 20.48 7.14
C LYS A 210 -20.93 20.25 8.65
N LYS A 211 -19.78 20.08 9.30
CA LYS A 211 -19.66 19.92 10.75
C LYS A 211 -18.56 20.79 11.32
N ASP A 212 -18.71 21.17 12.58
CA ASP A 212 -17.64 21.80 13.34
C ASP A 212 -16.62 20.73 13.75
N LEU A 213 -15.39 20.88 13.24
CA LEU A 213 -14.31 19.95 13.51
C LEU A 213 -13.63 20.30 14.84
N LYS A 214 -13.49 19.30 15.71
CA LYS A 214 -12.79 19.47 16.98
C LYS A 214 -11.40 18.85 16.89
N LEU A 215 -10.40 19.70 16.71
CA LEU A 215 -9.00 19.27 16.68
C LEU A 215 -8.56 18.72 18.04
N ASN A 216 -7.79 17.64 18.01
CA ASN A 216 -7.04 17.16 19.17
C ASN A 216 -5.69 17.91 19.31
N PHE A 217 -4.83 17.48 20.24
CA PHE A 217 -3.55 18.15 20.53
C PHE A 217 -2.51 18.04 19.40
N GLU A 218 -2.70 17.14 18.44
CA GLU A 218 -1.77 16.90 17.33
C GLU A 218 -1.79 18.02 16.30
N HIS A 219 -2.88 18.79 16.26
CA HIS A 219 -3.11 19.82 15.26
C HIS A 219 -3.41 21.17 15.89
N THR A 220 -2.88 22.23 15.30
CA THR A 220 -3.09 23.61 15.78
C THR A 220 -4.13 24.35 14.97
N GLN A 221 -4.28 23.99 13.69
CA GLN A 221 -5.13 24.68 12.72
C GLN A 221 -5.63 23.68 11.68
N TYR A 222 -6.76 24.00 11.05
CA TYR A 222 -7.24 23.30 9.86
C TYR A 222 -7.61 24.30 8.76
N ARG A 223 -7.56 23.85 7.50
CA ARG A 223 -8.01 24.62 6.33
C ARG A 223 -8.69 23.70 5.33
N TRP A 224 -9.72 24.22 4.69
CA TRP A 224 -10.31 23.64 3.48
C TRP A 224 -9.68 24.30 2.28
N VAL A 225 -8.93 23.55 1.49
CA VAL A 225 -8.17 24.05 0.34
C VAL A 225 -8.60 23.36 -0.94
N ASP A 226 -8.54 24.06 -2.06
CA ASP A 226 -8.61 23.41 -3.36
C ASP A 226 -7.25 22.76 -3.74
N ARG A 227 -7.24 22.04 -4.87
CA ARG A 227 -6.04 21.34 -5.35
C ARG A 227 -4.90 22.30 -5.74
N GLU A 228 -5.22 23.48 -6.26
CA GLU A 228 -4.24 24.47 -6.68
C GLU A 228 -3.62 25.20 -5.48
N GLU A 229 -4.41 25.42 -4.42
CA GLU A 229 -3.93 25.88 -3.13
C GLU A 229 -3.00 24.85 -2.49
N LEU A 230 -3.39 23.56 -2.47
CA LEU A 230 -2.57 22.50 -1.89
C LEU A 230 -1.18 22.43 -2.53
N LYS A 231 -1.07 22.70 -3.84
CA LYS A 231 0.21 22.75 -4.55
C LYS A 231 1.18 23.79 -4.00
N LYS A 232 0.68 24.88 -3.40
CA LYS A 232 1.46 26.05 -2.95
C LYS A 232 1.80 26.02 -1.46
N ILE A 233 1.28 25.05 -0.71
CA ILE A 233 1.45 24.95 0.74
C ILE A 233 2.60 23.99 1.05
N GLU A 234 3.39 24.31 2.07
CA GLU A 234 4.40 23.38 2.59
C GLU A 234 3.72 22.25 3.38
N THR A 235 3.83 21.04 2.85
CA THR A 235 3.18 19.84 3.40
C THR A 235 4.21 18.82 3.88
N VAL A 236 3.73 17.78 4.56
CA VAL A 236 4.48 16.53 4.72
C VAL A 236 4.89 15.96 3.36
N PRO A 237 5.98 15.16 3.30
CA PRO A 237 6.44 14.54 2.07
C PRO A 237 5.31 13.79 1.35
N GLU A 238 5.27 13.92 0.03
CA GLU A 238 4.39 13.17 -0.88
C GLU A 238 2.87 13.24 -0.60
N LEU A 239 2.40 14.27 0.13
CA LEU A 239 0.97 14.42 0.45
C LEU A 239 0.09 14.56 -0.80
N LYS A 240 0.60 15.20 -1.85
CA LYS A 240 -0.16 15.47 -3.08
C LYS A 240 -0.30 14.19 -3.89
N GLU A 241 0.78 13.45 -4.01
CA GLU A 241 0.90 12.16 -4.66
C GLU A 241 -0.04 11.14 -3.99
N ALA A 242 -0.09 11.16 -2.65
CA ALA A 242 -1.04 10.37 -1.87
C ALA A 242 -2.50 10.72 -2.21
N LEU A 243 -2.87 12.01 -2.24
CA LEU A 243 -4.21 12.44 -2.62
C LEU A 243 -4.56 12.04 -4.05
N GLU A 244 -3.66 12.27 -5.00
CA GLU A 244 -3.86 11.96 -6.41
C GLU A 244 -4.03 10.45 -6.65
N SER A 245 -3.36 9.61 -5.85
CA SER A 245 -3.53 8.17 -5.91
C SER A 245 -4.94 7.70 -5.54
N CYS A 246 -5.66 8.45 -4.69
CA CYS A 246 -7.04 8.15 -4.28
C CYS A 246 -8.11 8.58 -5.28
N MET A 247 -7.81 9.52 -6.18
CA MET A 247 -8.78 10.15 -7.09
C MET A 247 -8.91 9.41 -8.44
N LYS A 248 -8.31 8.23 -8.56
CA LYS A 248 -8.28 7.43 -9.80
C LYS A 248 -9.49 6.52 -9.95
#